data_AF-A0A0B5IT73-F1
#
_entry.id   AF-A0A0B5IT73-F1
#
_cell.length_a   1.000
_cell.length_b   1.000
_cell.length_c   1.000
_cell.angle_alpha   90.00
_cell.angle_beta   90.00
_cell.angle_gamma   90.00
#
_symmetry.space_group_name_H-M   'P 1'
#
loop_
_entity.id
_entity.type
_entity.pdbx_description
1 polymer ?
#
loop_
_entity_poly.entity_id
_entity_poly.type
_entity_poly.pdbx_seq_one_letter_code
_entity_poly.pdbx_strand_id
1 'polypeptide(L)'
;EGANFVIKRSFTTEITGYGPEHALTFFRRLMEREAGAYWTFLVHTGDRTFVGATPERHISVRDGVAVMNPISGTYRYPAAGPNLPEVMDFLADRKEADELYMVVDEELKMMARICDGGGRVVGPYLKEMARLAHTEYFIEG
;
A
#
# COMPACT_ATOMS: atom_id res chain seq x y z
N GLU A 1 22.77 8.32 -7.80
CA GLU A 1 22.22 7.42 -6.77
C GLU A 1 20.89 8.01 -6.32
N GLY A 2 19.81 7.21 -6.24
CA GLY A 2 18.46 7.71 -5.95
C GLY A 2 18.31 8.24 -4.52
N ALA A 3 17.27 9.03 -4.26
CA ALA A 3 17.06 9.64 -2.94
C ALA A 3 16.50 8.66 -1.89
N ASN A 4 15.81 7.59 -2.31
CA ASN A 4 15.21 6.58 -1.42
C ASN A 4 15.45 5.15 -1.91
N PHE A 5 15.54 4.21 -0.97
CA PHE A 5 15.72 2.78 -1.22
C PHE A 5 14.87 1.94 -0.26
N VAL A 6 14.27 0.87 -0.77
CA VAL A 6 13.57 -0.13 0.04
C VAL A 6 14.42 -1.39 0.13
N ILE A 7 14.82 -1.78 1.34
CA ILE A 7 15.57 -3.02 1.60
C ILE A 7 14.62 -4.06 2.18
N LYS A 8 14.43 -5.18 1.47
CA LYS A 8 13.53 -6.26 1.89
C LYS A 8 14.14 -7.11 3.01
N ARG A 9 13.34 -7.41 4.04
CA ARG A 9 13.53 -8.57 4.94
C ARG A 9 12.32 -9.51 4.84
N SER A 10 12.48 -10.78 5.20
CA SER A 10 11.39 -11.78 5.13
C SER A 10 11.12 -12.38 6.51
N PHE A 11 9.85 -12.45 6.91
CA PHE A 11 9.40 -13.26 8.03
C PHE A 11 9.02 -14.65 7.51
N THR A 12 9.63 -15.70 8.07
CA THR A 12 9.44 -17.08 7.61
C THR A 12 8.95 -17.95 8.75
N THR A 13 7.92 -18.76 8.49
CA THR A 13 7.40 -19.76 9.41
C THR A 13 6.91 -20.96 8.61
N GLU A 14 6.79 -22.12 9.26
CA GLU A 14 6.25 -23.33 8.67
C GLU A 14 4.79 -23.54 9.12
N ILE A 15 3.94 -24.03 8.21
CA ILE A 15 2.59 -24.49 8.53
C ILE A 15 2.61 -26.01 8.37
N THR A 16 2.62 -26.72 9.49
CA THR A 16 2.61 -28.19 9.51
C THR A 16 1.35 -28.73 8.84
N GLY A 17 1.52 -29.66 7.89
CA GLY A 17 0.39 -30.26 7.16
C GLY A 17 -0.35 -29.28 6.26
N TYR A 18 0.35 -28.29 5.70
CA TYR A 18 -0.25 -27.28 4.84
C TYR A 18 -1.07 -27.88 3.68
N GLY A 19 -2.27 -27.35 3.51
CA GLY A 19 -3.15 -27.54 2.36
C GLY A 19 -3.92 -26.26 2.04
N PRO A 20 -4.60 -26.18 0.86
CA PRO A 20 -5.28 -24.97 0.40
C PRO A 20 -6.32 -24.39 1.39
N GLU A 21 -6.94 -25.23 2.22
CA GLU A 21 -7.88 -24.84 3.28
C GLU A 21 -7.26 -23.94 4.35
N HIS A 22 -5.95 -24.08 4.60
CA HIS A 22 -5.22 -23.19 5.49
C HIS A 22 -5.16 -21.78 4.91
N ALA A 23 -4.90 -21.66 3.61
CA ALA A 23 -4.89 -20.37 2.92
C ALA A 23 -6.28 -19.70 2.95
N LEU A 24 -7.36 -20.46 2.74
CA LEU A 24 -8.72 -19.95 2.86
C LEU A 24 -9.01 -19.42 4.27
N THR A 25 -8.48 -20.08 5.30
CA THR A 25 -8.60 -19.62 6.69
C THR A 25 -7.85 -18.29 6.91
N PHE A 26 -6.64 -18.15 6.37
CA PHE A 26 -5.92 -16.87 6.40
C PHE A 26 -6.70 -15.77 5.67
N PHE A 27 -7.17 -16.05 4.46
CA PHE A 27 -7.93 -15.09 3.66
C PHE A 27 -9.20 -14.63 4.38
N ARG A 28 -9.97 -15.55 4.95
CA ARG A 28 -11.14 -15.22 5.78
C ARG A 28 -10.78 -14.27 6.92
N ARG A 29 -9.71 -14.54 7.65
CA ARG A 29 -9.28 -13.68 8.78
C ARG A 29 -8.83 -12.29 8.31
N LEU A 30 -8.22 -12.18 7.12
CA LEU A 30 -7.90 -10.87 6.53
C LEU A 30 -9.17 -10.11 6.19
N MET A 31 -10.14 -10.76 5.55
CA MET A 31 -11.44 -10.15 5.22
C MET A 31 -12.22 -9.67 6.46
N GLU A 32 -12.09 -10.38 7.59
CA GLU A 32 -12.75 -10.03 8.85
C GLU A 32 -12.03 -8.93 9.65
N ARG A 33 -10.71 -8.78 9.49
CA ARG A 33 -9.89 -7.98 10.41
C ARG A 33 -9.15 -6.82 9.76
N GLU A 34 -8.86 -6.90 8.47
CA GLU A 34 -8.17 -5.84 7.74
C GLU A 34 -9.16 -4.84 7.16
N ALA A 35 -8.76 -3.57 7.09
CA ALA A 35 -9.53 -2.51 6.49
C ALA A 35 -8.62 -1.66 5.57
N GLY A 36 -9.22 -0.91 4.65
CA GLY A 36 -8.50 0.04 3.81
C GLY A 36 -7.59 -0.57 2.74
N ALA A 37 -7.47 -1.89 2.63
CA ALA A 37 -6.72 -2.54 1.56
C ALA A 37 -7.31 -2.21 0.18
N TYR A 38 -6.46 -1.95 -0.82
CA TYR A 38 -6.86 -1.90 -2.22
C TYR A 38 -7.35 -3.28 -2.68
N TRP A 39 -6.62 -4.34 -2.30
CA TRP A 39 -7.03 -5.70 -2.61
C TRP A 39 -6.68 -6.67 -1.49
N THR A 40 -7.70 -7.36 -0.99
CA THR A 40 -7.53 -8.59 -0.21
C THR A 40 -7.69 -9.77 -1.15
N PHE A 41 -6.68 -10.63 -1.24
CA PHE A 41 -6.61 -11.67 -2.26
C PHE A 41 -6.14 -13.02 -1.72
N LEU A 42 -6.56 -14.07 -2.43
CA LEU A 42 -6.02 -15.42 -2.36
C LEU A 42 -5.83 -15.92 -3.79
N VAL A 43 -4.59 -16.25 -4.15
CA VAL A 43 -4.24 -16.78 -5.46
C VAL A 43 -3.45 -18.07 -5.26
N HIS A 44 -3.94 -19.17 -5.83
CA HIS A 44 -3.26 -20.45 -5.83
C HIS A 44 -2.88 -20.83 -7.26
N THR A 45 -1.60 -21.04 -7.52
CA THR A 45 -1.05 -21.35 -8.86
C THR A 45 -0.90 -22.85 -9.11
N GLY A 46 -1.26 -23.69 -8.13
CA GLY A 46 -1.01 -25.14 -8.12
C GLY A 46 0.20 -25.50 -7.24
N ASP A 47 1.33 -24.81 -7.43
CA ASP A 47 2.58 -25.04 -6.69
C ASP A 47 2.79 -24.03 -5.54
N ARG A 48 2.17 -22.86 -5.62
CA ARG A 48 2.33 -21.77 -4.65
C ARG A 48 0.99 -21.14 -4.32
N THR A 49 0.93 -20.53 -3.15
CA THR A 49 -0.23 -19.79 -2.70
C THR A 49 0.18 -18.43 -2.17
N PHE A 50 -0.48 -17.39 -2.67
CA PHE A 50 -0.32 -16.01 -2.22
C PHE A 50 -1.60 -15.59 -1.52
N VAL A 51 -1.48 -15.09 -0.29
CA VAL A 51 -2.59 -14.53 0.49
C VAL A 51 -2.12 -13.20 1.05
N GLY A 52 -2.89 -12.14 0.86
CA GLY A 52 -2.48 -10.81 1.29
C GLY A 52 -3.60 -9.78 1.25
N ALA A 53 -3.30 -8.62 1.84
CA ALA A 53 -4.15 -7.44 1.84
C ALA A 53 -3.27 -6.22 1.51
N THR A 54 -3.09 -5.95 0.21
CA THR A 54 -2.22 -4.85 -0.24
C THR A 54 -2.97 -3.52 -0.13
N PRO A 55 -2.38 -2.47 0.46
CA PRO A 55 -2.96 -1.13 0.41
C PRO A 55 -2.81 -0.51 -0.98
N GLU A 56 -1.77 -0.90 -1.71
CA GLU A 56 -1.30 -0.17 -2.88
C GLU A 56 -1.70 -0.88 -4.17
N ARG A 57 -2.30 -0.10 -5.08
CA ARG A 57 -2.49 -0.50 -6.46
C ARG A 57 -1.21 -0.24 -7.24
N HIS A 58 -0.75 -1.21 -8.01
CA HIS A 58 0.37 -1.00 -8.92
C HIS A 58 0.00 -0.03 -10.07
N ILE A 59 -0.98 -0.42 -10.90
CA ILE A 59 -1.58 0.43 -11.93
C ILE A 59 -2.97 -0.11 -12.27
N SER A 60 -3.92 0.76 -12.65
CA SER A 60 -5.16 0.36 -13.32
C SER A 60 -5.36 1.19 -14.58
N VAL A 61 -5.92 0.57 -15.61
CA VAL A 61 -6.33 1.27 -16.83
C VAL A 61 -7.81 1.03 -17.05
N ARG A 62 -8.59 2.09 -17.19
CA ARG A 62 -10.02 2.02 -17.49
C ARG A 62 -10.41 3.17 -18.40
N ASP A 63 -11.08 2.85 -19.51
CA ASP A 63 -11.57 3.84 -20.48
C ASP A 63 -10.48 4.81 -20.95
N GLY A 64 -9.25 4.30 -21.12
CA GLY A 64 -8.07 5.07 -21.51
C GLY A 64 -7.36 5.82 -20.40
N VAL A 65 -7.89 5.81 -19.16
CA VAL A 65 -7.28 6.49 -18.00
C VAL A 65 -6.43 5.52 -17.20
N ALA A 66 -5.13 5.81 -17.09
CA ALA A 66 -4.18 5.09 -16.26
C ALA A 66 -4.08 5.74 -14.88
N VAL A 67 -4.05 4.93 -13.82
CA VAL A 67 -3.95 5.43 -12.45
C VAL A 67 -2.96 4.62 -11.62
N MET A 68 -1.98 5.31 -11.03
CA MET A 68 -1.06 4.80 -10.00
C MET A 68 -1.41 5.41 -8.63
N ASN A 69 -0.85 4.85 -7.56
CA ASN A 69 -1.21 5.19 -6.18
C ASN A 69 0.05 5.16 -5.31
N PRO A 70 0.90 6.20 -5.37
CA PRO A 70 2.09 6.25 -4.52
C PRO A 70 1.69 6.34 -3.05
N ILE A 71 2.13 5.36 -2.26
CA ILE A 71 1.92 5.31 -0.80
C ILE A 71 3.28 5.35 -0.09
N SER A 72 3.44 6.29 0.83
CA SER A 72 4.60 6.34 1.73
C SER A 72 4.26 7.12 2.99
N GLY A 73 5.10 6.99 4.02
CA GLY A 73 4.81 7.47 5.36
C GLY A 73 3.90 6.50 6.12
N THR A 74 4.18 6.24 7.40
CA THR A 74 3.43 5.24 8.17
C THR A 74 3.22 5.65 9.62
N TYR A 75 1.97 5.93 9.99
CA TYR A 75 1.55 6.03 11.38
C TYR A 75 1.18 4.64 11.92
N ARG A 76 1.93 4.13 12.90
CA ARG A 76 1.62 2.84 13.56
C ARG A 76 0.71 3.06 14.76
N TYR A 77 -0.42 2.37 14.79
CA TYR A 77 -1.37 2.54 15.89
C TYR A 77 -0.82 1.95 17.18
N PRO A 78 -0.98 2.63 18.33
CA PRO A 78 -0.69 2.03 19.62
C PRO A 78 -1.72 0.93 19.92
N ALA A 79 -1.44 0.09 20.93
CA ALA A 79 -2.33 -1.01 21.30
C ALA A 79 -3.76 -0.55 21.67
N ALA A 80 -3.91 0.68 22.14
CA ALA A 80 -5.19 1.31 22.46
C ALA A 80 -5.97 1.81 21.23
N GLY A 81 -5.38 1.77 20.03
CA GLY A 81 -5.95 2.32 18.79
C GLY A 81 -5.43 3.72 18.44
N PRO A 82 -5.72 4.22 17.23
CA PRO A 82 -5.25 5.53 16.80
C PRO A 82 -5.83 6.65 17.66
N ASN A 83 -5.08 7.73 17.84
CA ASN A 83 -5.58 8.95 18.48
C ASN A 83 -5.22 10.19 17.67
N LEU A 84 -6.09 11.20 17.75
CA LEU A 84 -5.98 12.41 16.92
C LEU A 84 -4.65 13.17 17.13
N PRO A 85 -4.14 13.38 18.36
CA PRO A 85 -2.84 14.04 18.54
C PRO A 85 -1.70 13.33 17.80
N GLU A 86 -1.56 12.02 17.92
CA GLU A 86 -0.52 11.27 17.22
C GLU A 86 -0.66 11.29 15.70
N VAL A 87 -1.91 11.27 15.19
CA VAL A 87 -2.16 11.43 13.75
C VAL A 87 -1.72 12.81 13.28
N MET A 88 -2.02 13.87 14.04
CA MET A 88 -1.60 15.23 13.69
C MET A 88 -0.08 15.40 13.75
N ASP A 89 0.59 14.78 14.73
CA ASP A 89 2.05 14.77 14.83
C ASP A 89 2.68 14.04 13.62
N PHE A 90 2.12 12.90 13.23
CA PHE A 90 2.54 12.17 12.02
C PHE A 90 2.37 13.02 10.75
N LEU A 91 1.22 13.67 10.57
CA LEU A 91 0.96 14.51 9.40
C LEU A 91 1.84 15.78 9.37
N ALA A 92 2.35 16.21 10.52
CA ALA A 92 3.28 17.32 10.64
C ALA A 92 4.76 16.89 10.54
N ASP A 93 5.06 15.58 10.53
CA ASP A 93 6.43 15.08 10.42
C ASP A 93 6.98 15.31 9.01
N ARG A 94 7.94 16.24 8.92
CA ARG A 94 8.60 16.58 7.67
C ARG A 94 9.29 15.38 7.02
N LYS A 95 9.85 14.46 7.80
CA LYS A 95 10.49 13.25 7.25
C LYS A 95 9.47 12.41 6.49
N GLU A 96 8.30 12.16 7.10
CA GLU A 96 7.25 11.34 6.52
C GLU A 96 6.64 12.02 5.27
N ALA A 97 6.48 13.34 5.31
CA ALA A 97 6.05 14.12 4.14
C ALA A 97 7.08 14.07 3.00
N ASP A 98 8.38 14.25 3.30
CA ASP A 98 9.46 14.19 2.31
C ASP A 98 9.57 12.78 1.71
N GLU A 99 9.37 11.71 2.51
CA GLU A 99 9.28 10.33 2.03
C GLU A 99 8.15 10.14 1.01
N LEU A 100 6.98 10.73 1.23
CA LEU A 100 5.87 10.68 0.27
C LEU A 100 6.17 11.47 -1.01
N TYR A 101 6.66 12.70 -0.90
CA TYR A 101 6.96 13.53 -2.08
C TYR A 101 7.96 12.87 -3.02
N MET A 102 9.00 12.23 -2.47
CA MET A 102 9.98 11.53 -3.27
C MET A 102 9.38 10.34 -4.03
N VAL A 103 8.44 9.58 -3.44
CA VAL A 103 7.76 8.47 -4.13
C VAL A 103 6.82 8.99 -5.21
N VAL A 104 6.09 10.09 -4.95
CA VAL A 104 5.25 10.76 -5.95
C VAL A 104 6.07 11.21 -7.16
N ASP A 105 7.25 11.79 -6.95
CA ASP A 105 8.14 12.21 -8.04
C ASP A 105 8.62 11.03 -8.90
N GLU A 106 8.94 9.89 -8.29
CA GLU A 106 9.33 8.69 -9.05
C GLU A 106 8.17 8.10 -9.85
N GLU A 107 6.97 8.08 -9.30
CA GLU A 107 5.79 7.60 -10.04
C GLU A 107 5.33 8.60 -11.11
N LEU A 108 5.50 9.91 -10.91
CA LEU A 108 5.28 10.90 -11.96
C LEU A 108 6.20 10.70 -13.16
N LYS A 109 7.47 10.34 -12.93
CA LYS A 109 8.40 9.98 -14.02
C LYS A 109 7.92 8.74 -14.76
N MET A 110 7.30 7.78 -14.08
CA MET A 110 6.71 6.61 -14.72
C MET A 110 5.50 7.01 -15.57
N MET A 111 4.56 7.78 -15.01
CA MET A 111 3.36 8.25 -15.70
C MET A 111 3.69 9.11 -16.92
N ALA A 112 4.69 10.00 -16.82
CA ALA A 112 5.17 10.82 -17.94
C ALA A 112 5.73 9.99 -19.12
N ARG A 113 6.11 8.74 -18.89
CA ARG A 113 6.59 7.84 -19.96
C ARG A 113 5.46 7.05 -20.63
N ILE A 114 4.34 6.86 -19.95
CA ILE A 114 3.24 6.00 -20.43
C ILE A 114 1.98 6.78 -20.83
N CYS A 115 1.85 8.04 -20.40
CA CYS A 115 0.73 8.93 -20.71
C CYS A 115 1.21 10.14 -21.52
N ASP A 116 0.62 10.39 -22.69
CA ASP A 116 1.00 11.48 -23.60
C ASP A 116 0.90 12.87 -22.94
N GLY A 117 -0.07 13.05 -22.03
CA GLY A 117 -0.29 14.28 -21.26
C GLY A 117 0.48 14.36 -19.94
N GLY A 118 1.29 13.36 -19.61
CA GLY A 118 1.89 13.20 -18.29
C GLY A 118 0.91 12.72 -17.22
N GLY A 119 1.32 12.80 -15.95
CA GLY A 119 0.48 12.44 -14.79
C GLY A 119 -0.04 13.67 -14.05
N ARG A 120 -1.32 13.64 -13.65
CA ARG A 120 -1.98 14.61 -12.78
C ARG A 120 -2.08 14.04 -11.36
N VAL A 121 -1.49 14.74 -10.41
CA VAL A 121 -1.51 14.36 -8.98
C VAL A 121 -2.83 14.77 -8.33
N VAL A 122 -3.40 13.88 -7.51
CA VAL A 122 -4.63 14.09 -6.74
C VAL A 122 -4.41 13.62 -5.30
N GLY A 123 -4.71 14.47 -4.31
CA GLY A 123 -4.48 14.19 -2.88
C GLY A 123 -3.85 15.39 -2.15
N PRO A 124 -3.18 15.16 -0.99
CA PRO A 124 -2.95 13.86 -0.35
C PRO A 124 -4.20 13.32 0.38
N TYR A 125 -4.19 12.03 0.68
CA TYR A 125 -5.20 11.35 1.48
C TYR A 125 -4.56 10.58 2.64
N LEU A 126 -5.36 10.31 3.68
CA LEU A 126 -5.00 9.39 4.75
C LEU A 126 -5.72 8.06 4.52
N LYS A 127 -4.95 6.99 4.45
CA LYS A 127 -5.41 5.62 4.27
C LYS A 127 -5.35 4.87 5.58
N GLU A 128 -6.48 4.75 6.26
CA GLU A 128 -6.60 4.04 7.53
C GLU A 128 -6.72 2.52 7.30
N MET A 129 -5.84 1.75 7.94
CA MET A 129 -5.87 0.28 7.97
C MET A 129 -6.09 -0.23 9.39
N ALA A 130 -6.10 -1.54 9.61
CA ALA A 130 -6.42 -2.12 10.92
C ALA A 130 -5.38 -1.82 12.02
N ARG A 131 -4.11 -1.60 11.65
CA ARG A 131 -2.99 -1.47 12.59
C ARG A 131 -2.12 -0.22 12.36
N LEU A 132 -2.38 0.50 11.28
CA LEU A 132 -1.59 1.64 10.85
C LEU A 132 -2.41 2.50 9.89
N ALA A 133 -1.92 3.70 9.62
CA ALA A 133 -2.38 4.54 8.52
C ALA A 133 -1.20 4.94 7.64
N HIS A 134 -1.46 5.15 6.36
CA HIS A 134 -0.51 5.69 5.39
C HIS A 134 -0.98 7.03 4.85
N THR A 135 -0.04 7.84 4.39
CA THR A 135 -0.34 8.96 3.49
C THR A 135 -0.20 8.51 2.04
N GLU A 136 -1.12 8.94 1.17
CA GLU A 136 -1.13 8.53 -0.23
C GLU A 136 -1.53 9.66 -1.16
N TYR A 137 -1.06 9.56 -2.41
CA TYR A 137 -1.60 10.31 -3.54
C TYR A 137 -2.14 9.34 -4.59
N PHE A 138 -2.84 9.90 -5.58
CA PHE A 138 -3.13 9.24 -6.84
C PHE A 138 -2.49 10.04 -7.98
N ILE A 139 -2.06 9.34 -9.02
CA ILE A 139 -1.56 9.97 -10.25
C ILE A 139 -2.36 9.40 -11.41
N GLU A 140 -3.06 10.28 -12.12
CA GLU A 140 -3.95 9.93 -13.24
C GLU A 140 -3.37 10.48 -14.55
N GLY A 141 -3.46 9.72 -15.63
CA GLY A 141 -3.05 10.16 -16.97
C GLY A 141 -3.70 9.37 -18.08
#